data_AF-A0A8K0JN69-F1
#
_entry.id   AF-A0A8K0JN69-F1
#
_cell.length_a   1.000
_cell.length_b   1.000
_cell.length_c   1.000
_cell.angle_alpha   90.00
_cell.angle_beta   90.00
_cell.angle_gamma   90.00
#
_symmetry.space_group_name_H-M   'P 1'
#
loop_
_entity.id
_entity.type
_entity.pdbx_description
1 polymer ?
#
loop_
_entity_poly.entity_id
_entity_poly.type
_entity_poly.pdbx_seq_one_letter_code
_entity_poly.pdbx_strand_id
1 'polypeptide(L)'
;MGRRSLPLFLFRSRLLLISPLTSSVFTLLQLSLVVDIYQSHSKMVKLTSAFIALACAVSSCMASPVVTERAVSATCPRYTIINTRGTGERQGPSTGFTTMNSRITAQLQGGQIYSTVYAADFSQQSSAGTADIVRKVTSTLASDPTHCFYLEGYSQGAAATVNALERLTGNAFDAVKGVFLIGNPEHKSGLACNVDTNGGTTTKFVNGLSAFGGGIASNWVSKTLDVCNYGDGVCDTTHGYGINAAHLAYPRSTGTQNQGYEFAIKQLA
;
A
#
# COMPACT_ATOMS: atom_id res chain seq x y z
N MET A 1 46.62 6.63 -39.36
CA MET A 1 46.91 5.23 -39.76
C MET A 1 46.03 4.33 -38.91
N GLY A 2 45.10 3.50 -39.38
CA GLY A 2 44.62 3.22 -40.73
C GLY A 2 43.14 2.80 -40.66
N ARG A 3 42.35 3.29 -41.62
CA ARG A 3 41.01 2.80 -41.96
C ARG A 3 41.17 1.57 -42.85
N ARG A 4 40.31 0.57 -42.71
CA ARG A 4 40.04 -0.42 -43.77
C ARG A 4 38.55 -0.43 -44.09
N SER A 5 38.28 -0.45 -45.39
CA SER A 5 37.02 -0.14 -46.04
C SER A 5 36.59 -1.33 -46.91
N LEU A 6 35.27 -1.61 -46.91
CA LEU A 6 34.44 -2.19 -48.00
C LEU A 6 34.69 -3.68 -48.43
N PRO A 7 33.68 -4.40 -48.99
CA PRO A 7 32.81 -3.91 -50.07
C PRO A 7 31.29 -4.14 -49.98
N LEU A 8 30.66 -3.30 -50.81
CA LEU A 8 29.27 -3.14 -51.19
C LEU A 8 28.94 -4.12 -52.33
N PHE A 9 27.88 -4.91 -52.21
CA PHE A 9 27.29 -5.63 -53.35
C PHE A 9 25.87 -5.13 -53.60
N LEU A 10 25.68 -4.48 -54.75
CA LEU A 10 24.40 -4.23 -55.40
C LEU A 10 23.88 -5.54 -56.02
N PHE A 11 22.57 -5.80 -55.94
CA PHE A 11 21.84 -6.39 -57.07
C PHE A 11 20.39 -5.90 -57.14
N ARG A 12 19.95 -5.73 -58.39
CA ARG A 12 18.78 -5.00 -58.89
C ARG A 12 17.41 -5.63 -58.57
N SER A 13 16.44 -4.73 -58.59
CA SER A 13 14.98 -4.86 -58.59
C SER A 13 14.36 -5.86 -59.57
N ARG A 14 13.23 -6.46 -59.17
CA ARG A 14 12.07 -6.65 -60.05
C ARG A 14 10.80 -6.20 -59.35
N LEU A 15 10.15 -5.25 -60.01
CA LEU A 15 8.84 -4.68 -59.72
C LEU A 15 7.77 -5.66 -60.26
N LEU A 16 6.77 -6.01 -59.45
CA LEU A 16 5.48 -6.46 -59.99
C LEU A 16 4.37 -5.70 -59.26
N LEU A 17 3.69 -4.85 -60.03
CA LEU A 17 2.43 -4.22 -59.68
C LEU A 17 1.36 -5.30 -59.50
N ILE A 18 0.56 -5.21 -58.42
CA ILE A 18 -0.83 -5.66 -58.44
C ILE A 18 -1.70 -4.62 -57.71
N SER A 19 -2.71 -4.20 -58.46
CA SER A 19 -3.72 -3.16 -58.23
C SER A 19 -4.81 -3.60 -57.23
N PRO A 20 -5.81 -2.73 -56.91
CA PRO A 20 -6.50 -2.72 -55.63
C PRO A 20 -7.74 -3.61 -55.53
N LEU A 21 -8.18 -3.75 -54.27
CA LEU A 21 -9.42 -4.35 -53.80
C LEU A 21 -10.65 -4.00 -54.64
N THR A 22 -11.48 -5.01 -54.92
CA THR A 22 -12.93 -4.84 -55.09
C THR A 22 -13.68 -5.99 -54.42
N SER A 23 -14.66 -5.61 -53.60
CA SER A 23 -15.72 -6.41 -52.97
C SER A 23 -16.34 -7.48 -53.87
N SER A 24 -16.88 -8.51 -53.20
CA SER A 24 -17.99 -9.40 -53.63
C SER A 24 -17.63 -10.90 -53.67
N VAL A 25 -17.13 -11.48 -52.58
CA VAL A 25 -17.18 -12.97 -52.40
C VAL A 25 -17.53 -13.38 -50.95
N PHE A 26 -17.85 -12.45 -50.06
CA PHE A 26 -18.10 -12.75 -48.64
C PHE A 26 -19.53 -13.26 -48.33
N THR A 27 -20.32 -13.64 -49.33
CA THR A 27 -21.77 -13.89 -49.13
C THR A 27 -22.31 -15.19 -49.74
N LEU A 28 -21.47 -16.19 -50.07
CA LEU A 28 -21.96 -17.45 -50.66
C LEU A 28 -21.35 -18.74 -50.09
N LEU A 29 -20.63 -18.67 -48.96
CA LEU A 29 -20.14 -19.86 -48.24
C LEU A 29 -20.88 -20.11 -46.91
N GLN A 30 -22.17 -19.77 -46.83
CA GLN A 30 -23.05 -20.07 -45.69
C GLN A 30 -24.24 -20.97 -46.03
N LEU A 31 -24.26 -21.61 -47.21
CA LEU A 31 -25.36 -22.49 -47.64
C LEU A 31 -24.90 -23.89 -48.10
N SER A 32 -23.93 -24.48 -47.41
CA SER A 32 -23.63 -25.93 -47.50
C SER A 32 -23.72 -26.61 -46.12
N LEU A 33 -24.58 -26.01 -45.29
CA LEU A 33 -24.99 -26.45 -43.98
C LEU A 33 -25.81 -27.76 -44.11
N VAL A 34 -25.91 -28.47 -42.99
CA VAL A 34 -27.06 -29.30 -42.57
C VAL A 34 -27.13 -30.79 -42.92
N VAL A 35 -26.48 -31.37 -43.92
CA VAL A 35 -26.85 -32.77 -44.29
C VAL A 35 -26.06 -33.89 -43.58
N ASP A 36 -24.78 -33.72 -43.20
CA ASP A 36 -23.97 -34.86 -42.69
C ASP A 36 -23.90 -35.03 -41.15
N ILE A 37 -24.46 -34.10 -40.36
CA ILE A 37 -24.47 -34.25 -38.89
C ILE A 37 -25.78 -34.91 -38.40
N TYR A 38 -26.80 -35.02 -39.24
CA TYR A 38 -28.11 -35.55 -38.87
C TYR A 38 -28.17 -37.10 -38.79
N GLN A 39 -27.13 -37.82 -39.20
CA GLN A 39 -27.15 -39.28 -39.33
C GLN A 39 -26.41 -40.06 -38.21
N SER A 40 -25.88 -39.37 -37.20
CA SER A 40 -25.20 -39.99 -36.04
C SER A 40 -26.07 -40.09 -34.77
N HIS A 41 -27.31 -39.59 -34.79
CA HIS A 41 -28.13 -39.43 -33.58
C HIS A 41 -29.30 -40.43 -33.40
N SER A 42 -29.39 -41.50 -34.19
CA SER A 42 -30.62 -42.32 -34.25
C SER A 42 -30.50 -43.79 -33.83
N LYS A 43 -29.38 -44.27 -33.27
CA LYS A 43 -29.21 -45.73 -32.99
C LYS A 43 -28.72 -46.14 -31.61
N MET A 44 -28.67 -45.26 -30.61
CA MET A 44 -28.18 -45.65 -29.26
C MET A 44 -29.16 -45.38 -28.12
N VAL A 45 -30.45 -45.48 -28.42
CA VAL A 45 -31.53 -45.52 -27.42
C VAL A 45 -32.23 -46.86 -27.53
N LYS A 46 -31.77 -47.84 -26.73
CA LYS A 46 -32.58 -48.84 -26.00
C LYS A 46 -31.85 -50.18 -25.83
N LEU A 47 -31.91 -50.68 -24.58
CA LEU A 47 -31.53 -51.99 -24.04
C LEU A 47 -30.03 -52.23 -23.81
N THR A 48 -29.58 -52.13 -22.55
CA THR A 48 -29.57 -53.26 -21.61
C THR A 48 -29.31 -52.77 -20.18
N SER A 49 -30.25 -53.10 -19.29
CA SER A 49 -30.14 -52.93 -17.83
C SER A 49 -29.19 -53.96 -17.20
N ALA A 50 -28.68 -53.60 -16.02
CA ALA A 50 -28.23 -54.43 -14.90
C ALA A 50 -26.72 -54.54 -14.64
N PHE A 51 -26.37 -54.35 -13.34
CA PHE A 51 -25.06 -54.45 -12.68
C PHE A 51 -24.13 -53.25 -12.96
N ILE A 52 -23.73 -52.37 -12.03
CA ILE A 52 -23.25 -52.57 -10.64
C ILE A 52 -23.56 -51.30 -9.83
N ALA A 53 -24.25 -51.46 -8.70
CA ALA A 53 -24.27 -50.49 -7.62
C ALA A 53 -22.97 -50.64 -6.82
N LEU A 54 -22.05 -49.67 -6.87
CA LEU A 54 -21.03 -49.48 -5.82
C LEU A 54 -20.37 -48.10 -5.90
N ALA A 55 -20.65 -47.29 -4.87
CA ALA A 55 -19.79 -46.27 -4.26
C ALA A 55 -18.97 -45.32 -5.16
N CYS A 56 -19.38 -44.04 -5.17
CA CYS A 56 -18.52 -42.95 -4.71
C CYS A 56 -19.40 -41.72 -4.42
N ALA A 57 -19.88 -41.63 -3.19
CA ALA A 57 -20.37 -40.39 -2.62
C ALA A 57 -19.17 -39.42 -2.55
N VAL A 58 -19.03 -38.55 -3.54
CA VAL A 58 -18.01 -37.50 -3.50
C VAL A 58 -18.50 -36.48 -2.49
N SER A 59 -17.89 -36.53 -1.32
CA SER A 59 -18.13 -35.63 -0.20
C SER A 59 -18.16 -34.18 -0.66
N SER A 60 -19.33 -33.55 -0.59
CA SER A 60 -19.45 -32.11 -0.49
C SER A 60 -18.79 -31.69 0.83
N CYS A 61 -17.48 -31.45 0.79
CA CYS A 61 -16.80 -30.75 1.87
C CYS A 61 -17.38 -29.34 1.92
N MET A 62 -18.42 -29.15 2.72
CA MET A 62 -18.83 -27.84 3.18
C MET A 62 -17.62 -27.27 3.91
N ALA A 63 -16.83 -26.44 3.23
CA ALA A 63 -15.82 -25.63 3.88
C ALA A 63 -16.59 -24.71 4.84
N SER A 64 -16.65 -25.09 6.13
CA SER A 64 -17.12 -24.18 7.16
C SER A 64 -16.31 -22.90 7.03
N PRO A 65 -16.94 -21.70 7.07
CA PRO A 65 -16.18 -20.47 7.12
C PRO A 65 -15.23 -20.58 8.32
N VAL A 66 -13.92 -20.54 8.06
CA VAL A 66 -12.93 -20.39 9.12
C VAL A 66 -13.19 -19.02 9.71
N VAL A 67 -13.91 -19.00 10.83
CA VAL A 67 -14.02 -17.80 11.66
C VAL A 67 -12.65 -17.66 12.32
N THR A 68 -11.75 -16.93 11.67
CA THR A 68 -10.51 -16.52 12.30
C THR A 68 -10.89 -15.55 13.40
N GLU A 69 -10.91 -16.01 14.66
CA GLU A 69 -11.07 -15.10 15.79
C GLU A 69 -9.95 -14.08 15.77
N ARG A 70 -10.32 -12.79 15.83
CA ARG A 70 -9.35 -11.70 15.90
C ARG A 70 -8.56 -11.84 17.19
N ALA A 71 -7.25 -11.60 17.15
CA ALA A 71 -6.43 -11.66 18.35
C ALA A 71 -6.74 -10.49 19.30
N VAL A 72 -6.72 -10.75 20.61
CA VAL A 72 -6.78 -9.72 21.65
C VAL A 72 -5.37 -9.52 22.18
N SER A 73 -4.86 -8.29 22.14
CA SER A 73 -3.57 -8.00 22.76
C SER A 73 -3.71 -8.00 24.28
N ALA A 74 -2.79 -8.71 24.95
CA ALA A 74 -2.66 -8.64 26.40
C ALA A 74 -2.10 -7.28 26.87
N THR A 75 -1.28 -6.65 26.03
CA THR A 75 -0.61 -5.38 26.34
C THR A 75 -1.47 -4.16 25.96
N CYS A 76 -2.20 -4.27 24.85
CA CYS A 76 -3.00 -3.19 24.27
C CYS A 76 -4.42 -3.67 23.93
N PRO A 77 -5.24 -4.09 24.92
CA PRO A 77 -6.59 -4.58 24.68
C PRO A 77 -7.52 -3.51 24.06
N ARG A 78 -7.14 -2.24 24.18
CA ARG A 78 -7.78 -1.09 23.53
C ARG A 78 -6.69 -0.20 22.95
N TYR A 79 -6.83 0.16 21.67
CA TYR A 79 -5.86 1.03 21.02
C TYR A 79 -6.51 1.97 20.01
N THR A 80 -5.86 3.11 19.79
CA THR A 80 -6.23 4.07 18.75
C THR A 80 -5.09 4.23 17.76
N ILE A 81 -5.37 3.99 16.48
CA ILE A 81 -4.51 4.41 15.37
C ILE A 81 -4.86 5.86 15.05
N ILE A 82 -3.95 6.79 15.35
CA ILE A 82 -4.11 8.21 15.01
C ILE A 82 -3.41 8.44 13.68
N ASN A 83 -4.18 8.70 12.62
CA ASN A 83 -3.63 9.00 11.30
C ASN A 83 -3.73 10.48 10.97
N THR A 84 -2.61 11.06 10.55
CA THR A 84 -2.48 12.47 10.18
C THR A 84 -2.12 12.57 8.71
N ARG A 85 -3.08 13.06 7.92
CA ARG A 85 -3.05 13.08 6.46
C ARG A 85 -2.10 14.12 5.87
N GLY A 86 -1.81 14.00 4.59
CA GLY A 86 -0.99 14.95 3.83
C GLY A 86 -1.78 16.13 3.26
N THR A 87 -1.05 17.11 2.71
CA THR A 87 -1.62 18.31 2.10
C THR A 87 -2.63 17.98 0.99
N GLY A 88 -3.78 18.65 1.01
CA GLY A 88 -4.83 18.50 0.00
C GLY A 88 -5.70 17.26 0.14
N GLU A 89 -5.37 16.31 1.03
CA GLU A 89 -6.28 15.22 1.36
C GLU A 89 -7.52 15.77 2.09
N ARG A 90 -8.70 15.19 1.80
CA ARG A 90 -9.95 15.56 2.50
C ARG A 90 -9.89 15.12 3.96
N GLN A 91 -10.58 15.82 4.86
CA GLN A 91 -10.71 15.40 6.26
C GLN A 91 -11.29 13.97 6.33
N GLY A 92 -10.58 13.09 7.02
CA GLY A 92 -10.85 11.66 7.07
C GLY A 92 -9.55 10.85 7.06
N PRO A 93 -9.64 9.52 6.91
CA PRO A 93 -8.48 8.66 6.85
C PRO A 93 -7.56 9.02 5.68
N SER A 94 -6.26 9.13 5.92
CA SER A 94 -5.28 9.31 4.85
C SER A 94 -5.21 8.07 3.96
N THR A 95 -5.10 8.31 2.65
CA THR A 95 -4.92 7.25 1.66
C THR A 95 -3.61 6.49 1.86
N GLY A 96 -2.62 7.12 2.50
CA GLY A 96 -1.30 6.54 2.81
C GLY A 96 -1.35 5.29 3.71
N PHE A 97 -2.42 5.11 4.50
CA PHE A 97 -2.50 4.06 5.52
C PHE A 97 -3.71 3.13 5.36
N THR A 98 -4.55 3.34 4.35
CA THR A 98 -5.86 2.65 4.25
C THR A 98 -5.70 1.12 4.25
N THR A 99 -4.77 0.58 3.46
CA THR A 99 -4.57 -0.87 3.37
C THR A 99 -3.99 -1.45 4.65
N MET A 100 -2.92 -0.87 5.21
CA MET A 100 -2.33 -1.37 6.46
C MET A 100 -3.34 -1.31 7.62
N ASN A 101 -4.11 -0.22 7.75
CA ASN A 101 -5.08 -0.06 8.83
C ASN A 101 -6.24 -1.05 8.74
N SER A 102 -6.70 -1.36 7.53
CA SER A 102 -7.71 -2.41 7.33
C SER A 102 -7.20 -3.78 7.82
N ARG A 103 -5.91 -4.08 7.59
CA ARG A 103 -5.29 -5.33 8.03
C ARG A 103 -5.05 -5.36 9.53
N ILE A 104 -4.58 -4.26 10.13
CA ILE A 104 -4.35 -4.15 11.57
C ILE A 104 -5.65 -4.38 12.34
N THR A 105 -6.72 -3.67 11.94
CA THR A 105 -8.03 -3.76 12.62
C THR A 105 -8.78 -5.07 12.32
N ALA A 106 -8.46 -5.75 11.22
CA ALA A 106 -8.91 -7.11 10.96
C ALA A 106 -8.18 -8.15 11.82
N GLN A 107 -6.91 -7.92 12.14
CA GLN A 107 -6.08 -8.83 12.93
C GLN A 107 -6.29 -8.69 14.44
N LEU A 108 -6.38 -7.45 14.95
CA LEU A 108 -6.42 -7.12 16.38
C LEU A 108 -7.76 -6.52 16.79
N GLN A 109 -8.35 -7.05 17.86
CA GLN A 109 -9.56 -6.50 18.50
C GLN A 109 -9.27 -5.20 19.26
N GLY A 110 -10.31 -4.43 19.56
CA GLY A 110 -10.21 -3.24 20.42
C GLY A 110 -9.62 -1.99 19.74
N GLY A 111 -9.30 -2.09 18.44
CA GLY A 111 -8.76 -0.99 17.65
C GLY A 111 -9.82 -0.03 17.12
N GLN A 112 -9.49 1.26 17.12
CA GLN A 112 -10.22 2.30 16.41
C GLN A 112 -9.28 3.21 15.61
N ILE A 113 -9.78 3.81 14.55
CA ILE A 113 -9.03 4.77 13.73
C ILE A 113 -9.53 6.17 14.05
N TYR A 114 -8.62 7.04 14.47
CA TYR A 114 -8.85 8.46 14.62
C TYR A 114 -8.12 9.23 13.53
N SER A 115 -8.82 10.09 12.80
CA SER A 115 -8.21 10.93 11.76
C SER A 115 -8.05 12.33 12.31
N THR A 116 -6.80 12.77 12.45
CA THR A 116 -6.44 14.08 13.02
C THR A 116 -7.20 15.20 12.31
N VAL A 117 -7.79 16.11 13.10
CA VAL A 117 -8.64 17.19 12.61
C VAL A 117 -7.79 18.45 12.45
N TYR A 118 -7.50 18.79 11.20
CA TYR A 118 -6.80 20.02 10.83
C TYR A 118 -7.01 20.32 9.34
N ALA A 119 -6.57 21.49 8.87
CA ALA A 119 -6.85 21.95 7.52
C ALA A 119 -6.18 21.10 6.41
N ALA A 120 -4.96 20.60 6.66
CA ALA A 120 -4.13 19.98 5.63
C ALA A 120 -3.94 20.86 4.39
N ASP A 121 -3.82 22.18 4.57
CA ASP A 121 -3.73 23.13 3.47
C ASP A 121 -2.28 23.35 3.00
N PHE A 122 -2.12 24.10 1.91
CA PHE A 122 -0.83 24.31 1.25
C PHE A 122 0.11 25.28 1.98
N SER A 123 -0.34 25.98 3.04
CA SER A 123 0.54 26.85 3.85
C SER A 123 1.61 26.09 4.63
N GLN A 124 1.47 24.76 4.72
CA GLN A 124 2.33 23.88 5.52
C GLN A 124 2.27 24.14 7.03
N GLN A 125 1.33 24.97 7.51
CA GLN A 125 1.11 25.19 8.93
C GLN A 125 0.30 24.02 9.53
N SER A 126 0.98 23.13 10.26
CA SER A 126 0.40 21.92 10.82
C SER A 126 0.25 21.93 12.36
N SER A 127 0.43 23.09 13.00
CA SER A 127 0.31 23.26 14.46
C SER A 127 -1.04 22.81 15.03
N ALA A 128 -2.14 23.02 14.29
CA ALA A 128 -3.47 22.53 14.67
C ALA A 128 -3.53 20.99 14.67
N GLY A 129 -2.91 20.33 13.68
CA GLY A 129 -2.82 18.87 13.63
C GLY A 129 -1.97 18.32 14.77
N THR A 130 -0.83 18.97 15.05
CA THR A 130 0.03 18.66 16.20
C THR A 130 -0.76 18.74 17.51
N ALA A 131 -1.49 19.82 17.73
CA ALA A 131 -2.30 20.02 18.92
C ALA A 131 -3.41 18.97 19.05
N ASP A 132 -4.04 18.59 17.94
CA ASP A 132 -5.12 17.62 17.95
C ASP A 132 -4.63 16.18 18.24
N ILE A 133 -3.46 15.78 17.74
CA ILE A 133 -2.79 14.52 18.11
C ILE A 133 -2.58 14.47 19.62
N VAL A 134 -1.94 15.51 20.19
CA VAL A 134 -1.65 15.60 21.63
C VAL A 134 -2.95 15.58 22.44
N ARG A 135 -3.96 16.35 22.02
CA ARG A 135 -5.29 16.38 22.64
C ARG A 135 -5.94 14.99 22.63
N LYS A 136 -5.90 14.27 21.51
CA LYS A 136 -6.53 12.95 21.39
C LYS A 136 -5.87 11.93 22.33
N VAL A 137 -4.54 11.90 22.39
CA VAL A 137 -3.79 11.02 23.30
C VAL A 137 -4.13 11.34 24.75
N THR A 138 -3.93 12.60 25.16
CA THR A 138 -4.11 13.03 26.56
C THR A 138 -5.55 12.89 27.05
N SER A 139 -6.55 13.26 26.23
CA SER A 139 -7.97 13.11 26.60
C SER A 139 -8.41 11.66 26.72
N THR A 140 -7.82 10.77 25.93
CA THR A 140 -8.17 9.34 25.99
C THR A 140 -7.50 8.69 27.20
N LEU A 141 -6.25 9.05 27.53
CA LEU A 141 -5.58 8.56 28.75
C LEU A 141 -6.22 9.06 30.04
N ALA A 142 -6.90 10.21 30.02
CA ALA A 142 -7.63 10.70 31.17
C ALA A 142 -8.81 9.78 31.57
N SER A 143 -9.41 9.06 30.62
CA SER A 143 -10.51 8.13 30.87
C SER A 143 -10.10 6.66 30.84
N ASP A 144 -9.03 6.32 30.12
CA ASP A 144 -8.47 4.97 30.01
C ASP A 144 -6.93 5.05 30.08
N PRO A 145 -6.33 5.04 31.27
CA PRO A 145 -4.87 5.14 31.44
C PRO A 145 -4.08 3.99 30.81
N THR A 146 -4.76 2.90 30.45
CA THR A 146 -4.16 1.72 29.81
C THR A 146 -4.24 1.75 28.29
N HIS A 147 -4.86 2.78 27.70
CA HIS A 147 -5.08 2.88 26.26
C HIS A 147 -3.76 3.01 25.49
N CYS A 148 -3.59 2.21 24.45
CA CYS A 148 -2.43 2.29 23.57
C CYS A 148 -2.68 3.19 22.36
N PHE A 149 -1.61 3.75 21.80
CA PHE A 149 -1.66 4.53 20.57
C PHE A 149 -0.61 4.07 19.57
N TYR A 150 -0.99 4.18 18.30
CA TYR A 150 -0.09 4.05 17.18
C TYR A 150 -0.28 5.28 16.29
N LEU A 151 0.79 6.04 16.08
CA LEU A 151 0.72 7.32 15.36
C LEU A 151 1.18 7.14 13.92
N GLU A 152 0.40 7.63 12.98
CA GLU A 152 0.70 7.58 11.55
C GLU A 152 0.71 8.99 10.99
N GLY A 153 1.72 9.30 10.18
CA GLY A 153 1.87 10.63 9.59
C GLY A 153 2.36 10.57 8.14
N TYR A 154 1.64 11.22 7.23
CA TYR A 154 2.03 11.31 5.82
C TYR A 154 2.30 12.75 5.42
N SER A 155 3.44 13.00 4.77
CA SER A 155 3.78 14.33 4.22
C SER A 155 3.71 15.40 5.31
N GLN A 156 2.90 16.45 5.15
CA GLN A 156 2.63 17.45 6.18
C GLN A 156 2.16 16.85 7.52
N GLY A 157 1.39 15.76 7.49
CA GLY A 157 0.96 15.04 8.67
C GLY A 157 2.09 14.28 9.37
N ALA A 158 3.15 13.89 8.65
CA ALA A 158 4.36 13.35 9.27
C ALA A 158 5.07 14.43 10.09
N ALA A 159 5.24 15.64 9.54
CA ALA A 159 5.76 16.77 10.29
C ALA A 159 4.90 17.09 11.52
N ALA A 160 3.56 17.13 11.38
CA ALA A 160 2.66 17.32 12.53
C ALA A 160 2.84 16.23 13.61
N THR A 161 3.07 14.98 13.17
CA THR A 161 3.30 13.86 14.08
C THR A 161 4.62 14.01 14.81
N VAL A 162 5.71 14.34 14.11
CA VAL A 162 7.04 14.59 14.69
C VAL A 162 6.97 15.70 15.75
N ASN A 163 6.35 16.83 15.42
CA ASN A 163 6.14 17.94 16.36
C ASN A 163 5.27 17.56 17.58
N ALA A 164 4.38 16.58 17.46
CA ALA A 164 3.59 16.09 18.58
C ALA A 164 4.43 15.23 19.54
N LEU A 165 5.44 14.51 19.03
CA LEU A 165 6.29 13.61 19.84
C LEU A 165 7.03 14.36 20.96
N GLU A 166 7.45 15.60 20.71
CA GLU A 166 8.11 16.45 21.72
C GLU A 166 7.21 16.81 22.91
N ARG A 167 5.89 16.74 22.71
CA ARG A 167 4.87 17.13 23.70
C ARG A 167 4.27 15.93 24.42
N LEU A 168 4.47 14.71 23.91
CA LEU A 168 3.97 13.47 24.48
C LEU A 168 5.02 12.89 25.43
N THR A 169 4.97 13.29 26.70
CA THR A 169 5.92 12.87 27.74
C THR A 169 5.24 11.99 28.80
N GLY A 170 6.03 11.34 29.67
CA GLY A 170 5.53 10.48 30.74
C GLY A 170 4.57 9.39 30.24
N ASN A 171 3.40 9.25 30.88
CA ASN A 171 2.41 8.25 30.49
C ASN A 171 1.98 8.36 29.02
N ALA A 172 1.97 9.57 28.44
CA ALA A 172 1.62 9.75 27.04
C ALA A 172 2.72 9.22 26.11
N PHE A 173 3.99 9.34 26.49
CA PHE A 173 5.10 8.68 25.81
C PHE A 173 4.92 7.17 25.88
N ASP A 174 4.68 6.62 27.08
CA ASP A 174 4.58 5.17 27.29
C ASP A 174 3.38 4.53 26.59
N ALA A 175 2.27 5.27 26.47
CA ALA A 175 1.06 4.82 25.80
C ALA A 175 1.23 4.73 24.27
N VAL A 176 2.07 5.56 23.66
CA VAL A 176 2.38 5.46 22.24
C VAL A 176 3.38 4.34 22.02
N LYS A 177 2.90 3.25 21.41
CA LYS A 177 3.67 2.03 21.17
C LYS A 177 4.46 2.07 19.88
N GLY A 178 3.97 2.80 18.88
CA GLY A 178 4.65 2.94 17.59
C GLY A 178 4.33 4.25 16.88
N VAL A 179 5.28 4.72 16.07
CA VAL A 179 5.12 5.84 15.15
C VAL A 179 5.53 5.38 13.75
N PHE A 180 4.67 5.58 12.76
CA PHE A 180 4.92 5.18 11.38
C PHE A 180 4.76 6.38 10.45
N LEU A 181 5.85 6.80 9.83
CA LEU A 181 5.90 7.99 9.00
C LEU A 181 6.16 7.59 7.56
N ILE A 182 5.53 8.30 6.61
CA ILE A 182 5.78 8.18 5.18
C ILE A 182 5.95 9.55 4.56
N GLY A 183 6.95 9.69 3.68
CA GLY A 183 7.23 10.96 3.01
C GLY A 183 7.47 12.12 3.99
N ASN A 184 8.19 11.86 5.09
CA ASN A 184 8.39 12.81 6.16
C ASN A 184 9.23 14.04 5.72
N PRO A 185 8.71 15.28 5.74
CA PRO A 185 9.49 16.47 5.46
C PRO A 185 10.63 16.68 6.47
N GLU A 186 10.48 16.19 7.70
CA GLU A 186 11.47 16.27 8.77
C GLU A 186 12.38 15.02 8.84
N HIS A 187 12.42 14.21 7.77
CA HIS A 187 13.30 13.03 7.67
C HIS A 187 14.76 13.43 7.90
N LYS A 188 15.40 12.87 8.92
CA LYS A 188 16.76 13.27 9.34
C LYS A 188 17.76 12.17 9.01
N SER A 189 18.83 12.53 8.32
CA SER A 189 19.87 11.59 7.89
C SER A 189 20.45 10.79 9.06
N GLY A 190 20.57 9.47 8.85
CA GLY A 190 21.30 8.55 9.73
C GLY A 190 20.50 7.95 10.89
N LEU A 191 19.23 8.33 11.09
CA LEU A 191 18.43 7.74 12.16
C LEU A 191 18.19 6.24 11.93
N ALA A 192 18.16 5.47 13.02
CA ALA A 192 17.99 4.02 12.95
C ALA A 192 16.60 3.59 12.48
N CYS A 193 15.59 4.46 12.64
CA CYS A 193 14.22 4.25 12.18
C CYS A 193 14.03 4.45 10.67
N ASN A 194 15.03 4.97 9.95
CA ASN A 194 14.88 5.30 8.53
C ASN A 194 15.03 4.07 7.65
N VAL A 195 14.03 3.84 6.80
CA VAL A 195 14.01 2.75 5.82
C VAL A 195 13.43 3.23 4.49
N ASP A 196 13.73 2.51 3.42
CA ASP A 196 13.03 2.67 2.15
C ASP A 196 11.74 1.82 2.07
N THR A 197 11.03 1.91 0.95
CA THR A 197 9.75 1.19 0.74
C THR A 197 9.89 -0.33 0.75
N ASN A 198 11.11 -0.86 0.62
CA ASN A 198 11.42 -2.28 0.71
C ASN A 198 12.06 -2.69 2.05
N GLY A 199 12.12 -1.78 3.03
CA GLY A 199 12.78 -2.00 4.32
C GLY A 199 14.30 -1.92 4.26
N GLY A 200 14.86 -1.47 3.13
CA GLY A 200 16.29 -1.25 2.94
C GLY A 200 16.74 0.10 3.46
N THR A 201 18.00 0.44 3.18
CA THR A 201 18.64 1.66 3.70
C THR A 201 18.96 2.69 2.61
N THR A 202 18.37 2.60 1.42
CA THR A 202 18.72 3.50 0.30
C THR A 202 18.41 4.97 0.60
N THR A 203 17.44 5.23 1.48
CA THR A 203 17.06 6.57 1.97
C THR A 203 17.43 6.78 3.45
N LYS A 204 18.34 5.97 4.01
CA LYS A 204 18.74 6.12 5.42
C LYS A 204 19.54 7.40 5.69
N PHE A 205 20.41 7.77 4.75
CA PHE A 205 21.39 8.86 4.92
C PHE A 205 21.03 10.11 4.11
N VAL A 206 19.75 10.37 3.88
CA VAL A 206 19.25 11.57 3.19
C VAL A 206 18.49 12.47 4.16
N ASN A 207 18.22 13.71 3.75
CA ASN A 207 17.42 14.65 4.53
C ASN A 207 16.15 15.03 3.76
N GLY A 208 15.06 15.25 4.50
CA GLY A 208 13.84 15.86 3.99
C GLY A 208 13.94 17.39 3.88
N LEU A 209 12.93 17.99 3.25
CA LEU A 209 12.86 19.43 2.97
C LEU A 209 12.93 20.31 4.23
N SER A 210 12.46 19.80 5.36
CA SER A 210 12.36 20.50 6.64
C SER A 210 13.28 19.91 7.72
N ALA A 211 14.25 19.05 7.36
CA ALA A 211 15.13 18.37 8.31
C ALA A 211 16.05 19.29 9.15
N PHE A 212 16.21 20.55 8.73
CA PHE A 212 16.92 21.57 9.49
C PHE A 212 16.08 22.11 10.67
N GLY A 213 14.76 22.15 10.52
CA GLY A 213 13.85 22.72 11.51
C GLY A 213 13.39 21.73 12.59
N GLY A 214 13.63 20.43 12.39
CA GLY A 214 13.10 19.39 13.28
C GLY A 214 13.59 17.99 12.90
N GLY A 215 13.01 16.99 13.57
CA GLY A 215 13.31 15.58 13.35
C GLY A 215 12.85 14.73 14.51
N ILE A 216 12.86 13.41 14.32
CA ILE A 216 12.43 12.47 15.36
C ILE A 216 13.43 12.52 16.53
N ALA A 217 12.94 12.92 17.71
CA ALA A 217 13.75 12.97 18.92
C ALA A 217 14.31 11.57 19.28
N SER A 218 15.51 11.54 19.86
CA SER A 218 16.29 10.30 20.03
C SER A 218 15.57 9.21 20.85
N ASN A 219 14.80 9.60 21.86
CA ASN A 219 14.00 8.69 22.68
C ASN A 219 12.81 8.05 21.94
N TRP A 220 12.41 8.60 20.79
CA TRP A 220 11.35 8.05 19.96
C TRP A 220 11.84 7.09 18.88
N VAL A 221 13.10 7.21 18.44
CA VAL A 221 13.68 6.46 17.32
C VAL A 221 13.47 4.94 17.45
N SER A 222 13.58 4.38 18.65
CA SER A 222 13.46 2.93 18.89
C SER A 222 12.05 2.36 18.64
N LYS A 223 11.03 3.22 18.62
CA LYS A 223 9.63 2.88 18.34
C LYS A 223 9.05 3.67 17.17
N THR A 224 9.91 4.20 16.31
CA THR A 224 9.52 4.85 15.05
C THR A 224 9.99 4.01 13.86
N LEU A 225 9.21 4.02 12.78
CA LEU A 225 9.62 3.59 11.46
C LEU A 225 9.32 4.73 10.48
N ASP A 226 10.36 5.35 9.93
CA ASP A 226 10.27 6.47 8.99
C ASP A 226 10.59 5.96 7.58
N VAL A 227 9.55 5.75 6.79
CA VAL A 227 9.63 5.14 5.47
C VAL A 227 9.71 6.24 4.41
N CYS A 228 10.88 6.38 3.80
CA CYS A 228 11.10 7.33 2.72
C CYS A 228 11.31 6.58 1.40
N ASN A 229 10.43 6.81 0.42
CA ASN A 229 10.58 6.22 -0.91
C ASN A 229 11.77 6.84 -1.64
N TYR A 230 12.62 6.00 -2.25
CA TYR A 230 13.79 6.49 -2.96
C TYR A 230 13.36 7.47 -4.06
N GLY A 231 13.96 8.67 -4.03
CA GLY A 231 13.60 9.75 -4.95
C GLY A 231 12.31 10.52 -4.60
N ASP A 232 11.67 10.28 -3.45
CA ASP A 232 10.65 11.18 -2.92
C ASP A 232 11.30 12.50 -2.48
N GLY A 233 11.08 13.56 -3.24
CA GLY A 233 11.71 14.86 -3.01
C GLY A 233 11.29 15.61 -1.74
N VAL A 234 10.35 15.07 -0.96
CA VAL A 234 9.94 15.62 0.34
C VAL A 234 10.81 15.08 1.48
N CYS A 235 11.08 13.78 1.50
CA CYS A 235 11.90 13.12 2.54
C CYS A 235 13.33 12.81 2.08
N ASP A 236 13.57 12.82 0.78
CA ASP A 236 14.84 12.55 0.11
C ASP A 236 15.16 13.67 -0.89
N THR A 237 15.75 14.74 -0.38
CA THR A 237 16.23 15.89 -1.19
C THR A 237 17.51 15.59 -1.97
N THR A 238 18.10 14.40 -1.80
CA THR A 238 19.32 13.99 -2.52
C THR A 238 18.98 13.42 -3.88
N HIS A 239 17.93 12.59 -3.95
CA HIS A 239 17.55 11.88 -5.18
C HIS A 239 16.21 12.35 -5.77
N GLY A 240 15.45 13.17 -5.04
CA GLY A 240 14.15 13.70 -5.46
C GLY A 240 14.06 15.23 -5.43
N TYR A 241 12.95 15.77 -5.93
CA TYR A 241 12.66 17.20 -5.86
C TYR A 241 11.17 17.46 -5.57
N GLY A 242 10.89 18.02 -4.39
CA GLY A 242 9.55 18.41 -3.96
C GLY A 242 8.53 17.27 -3.99
N ILE A 243 7.26 17.63 -4.08
CA ILE A 243 6.18 16.67 -4.29
C ILE A 243 6.27 16.12 -5.70
N ASN A 244 6.51 14.82 -5.82
CA ASN A 244 6.66 14.11 -7.09
C ASN A 244 5.96 12.75 -7.08
N ALA A 245 6.12 11.97 -8.15
CA ALA A 245 5.46 10.66 -8.27
C ALA A 245 5.85 9.68 -7.15
N ALA A 246 7.11 9.72 -6.68
CA ALA A 246 7.57 8.89 -5.58
C ALA A 246 6.89 9.26 -4.25
N HIS A 247 6.68 10.56 -4.00
CA HIS A 247 5.92 11.04 -2.84
C HIS A 247 4.47 10.56 -2.84
N LEU A 248 3.84 10.48 -4.00
CA LEU A 248 2.43 10.07 -4.14
C LEU A 248 2.23 8.55 -4.21
N ALA A 249 3.30 7.75 -4.13
CA ALA A 249 3.26 6.31 -4.38
C ALA A 249 2.93 5.46 -3.14
N TYR A 250 3.11 5.97 -1.91
CA TYR A 250 2.92 5.19 -0.68
C TYR A 250 1.59 4.43 -0.57
N PRO A 251 0.43 5.00 -0.95
CA PRO A 251 -0.84 4.28 -0.89
C PRO A 251 -0.87 2.99 -1.72
N ARG A 252 -0.08 2.93 -2.80
CA ARG A 252 -0.01 1.79 -3.73
C ARG A 252 1.24 0.92 -3.55
N SER A 253 2.13 1.30 -2.64
CA SER A 253 3.36 0.57 -2.37
C SER A 253 3.07 -0.62 -1.46
N THR A 254 3.05 -1.83 -2.03
CA THR A 254 2.88 -3.07 -1.24
C THR A 254 3.92 -3.20 -0.13
N GLY A 255 5.18 -2.82 -0.40
CA GLY A 255 6.25 -2.84 0.60
C GLY A 255 5.95 -1.91 1.77
N THR A 256 5.53 -0.67 1.51
CA THR A 256 5.13 0.28 2.56
C THR A 256 3.92 -0.23 3.37
N GLN A 257 2.88 -0.73 2.69
CA GLN A 257 1.69 -1.22 3.37
C GLN A 257 1.98 -2.48 4.21
N ASN A 258 2.90 -3.34 3.78
CA ASN A 258 3.35 -4.49 4.56
C ASN A 258 4.15 -4.05 5.79
N GLN A 259 5.14 -3.17 5.61
CA GLN A 259 5.96 -2.65 6.71
C GLN A 259 5.09 -1.99 7.79
N GLY A 260 4.13 -1.15 7.41
CA GLY A 260 3.23 -0.49 8.35
C GLY A 260 2.33 -1.46 9.12
N TYR A 261 1.80 -2.48 8.43
CA TYR A 261 1.03 -3.54 9.08
C TYR A 261 1.90 -4.34 10.07
N GLU A 262 3.04 -4.86 9.63
CA GLU A 262 3.90 -5.71 10.45
C GLU A 262 4.47 -4.96 11.66
N PHE A 263 4.87 -3.71 11.47
CA PHE A 263 5.34 -2.85 12.54
C PHE A 263 4.23 -2.59 13.56
N ALA A 264 3.02 -2.24 13.12
CA ALA A 264 1.88 -2.04 14.02
C ALA A 264 1.54 -3.29 14.82
N ILE A 265 1.50 -4.47 14.19
CA ILE A 265 1.26 -5.74 14.90
C ILE A 265 2.35 -5.98 15.95
N LYS A 266 3.63 -5.76 15.61
CA LYS A 266 4.72 -5.91 16.58
C LYS A 266 4.60 -4.96 17.79
N GLN A 267 4.09 -3.75 17.59
CA GLN A 267 3.97 -2.75 18.66
C GLN A 267 2.69 -2.90 19.50
N LEU A 268 1.63 -3.45 18.91
CA LEU A 268 0.30 -3.49 19.53
C LEU A 268 -0.17 -4.89 19.96
N ALA A 269 0.45 -5.97 19.50
CA ALA A 269 0.05 -7.34 19.87
C ALA A 269 0.58 -7.74 21.26
#